data_AF-A0AAJ0AAP3-F1
#
_entry.id   AF-A0AAJ0AAP3-F1
#
_cell.length_a   1.000
_cell.length_b   1.000
_cell.length_c   1.000
_cell.angle_alpha   90.00
_cell.angle_beta   90.00
_cell.angle_gamma   90.00
#
_symmetry.space_group_name_H-M   'P 1'
#
loop_
_entity.id
_entity.type
_entity.pdbx_description
1 polymer ?
#
loop_
_entity_poly.entity_id
_entity_poly.type
_entity_poly.pdbx_seq_one_letter_code
_entity_poly.pdbx_strand_id
1 'polypeptide(L)'
;MHFSTLAIITSLVTVAIANPVNLETRDDWVKVVSFSDDLCNADQSTFEVTGSGAYRCIPVTNKRSIKVLQKRDCTIKTFSGSNCRGSRFTLPDGDLDCHSVLHASVEISC
;
A
#
# COMPACT_ATOMS: atom_id res chain seq x y z
N MET A 1 69.95 -26.28 18.41
CA MET A 1 68.71 -26.51 17.64
C MET A 1 67.55 -25.87 18.39
N HIS A 2 67.02 -24.74 17.95
CA HIS A 2 65.57 -24.46 17.88
C HIS A 2 65.40 -23.04 17.32
N PHE A 3 64.75 -22.95 16.16
CA PHE A 3 64.29 -21.71 15.55
C PHE A 3 62.84 -21.48 16.01
N SER A 4 62.50 -20.29 16.50
CA SER A 4 61.11 -19.91 16.76
C SER A 4 60.70 -18.84 15.76
N THR A 5 60.06 -19.28 14.69
CA THR A 5 59.52 -18.46 13.62
C THR A 5 58.19 -17.86 14.07
N LEU A 6 58.09 -16.53 14.09
CA LEU A 6 56.83 -15.80 14.28
C LEU A 6 56.00 -15.85 12.99
N ALA A 7 54.84 -16.51 13.04
CA ALA A 7 53.86 -16.49 11.96
C ALA A 7 52.97 -15.26 12.08
N ILE A 8 53.09 -14.32 11.13
CA ILE A 8 52.19 -13.17 11.00
C ILE A 8 50.98 -13.62 10.19
N ILE A 9 49.83 -13.77 10.84
CA ILE A 9 48.56 -14.08 10.18
C ILE A 9 47.98 -12.76 9.68
N THR A 10 48.12 -12.49 8.38
CA THR A 10 47.46 -11.38 7.71
C THR A 10 46.01 -11.76 7.41
N SER A 11 45.08 -11.29 8.24
CA SER A 11 43.64 -11.42 8.01
C SER A 11 43.24 -10.59 6.79
N LEU A 12 42.84 -11.26 5.70
CA LEU A 12 42.20 -10.64 4.55
C LEU A 12 40.83 -10.10 4.96
N VAL A 13 40.72 -8.78 5.14
CA VAL A 13 39.42 -8.11 5.27
C VAL A 13 38.80 -8.05 3.88
N THR A 14 37.83 -8.92 3.63
CA THR A 14 36.96 -8.82 2.45
C THR A 14 35.98 -7.69 2.71
N VAL A 15 36.21 -6.52 2.11
CA VAL A 15 35.21 -5.45 2.10
C VAL A 15 34.12 -5.88 1.13
N ALA A 16 32.98 -6.33 1.67
CA ALA A 16 31.78 -6.51 0.88
C ALA A 16 31.30 -5.12 0.44
N ILE A 17 31.52 -4.79 -0.83
CA ILE A 17 30.86 -3.67 -1.50
C ILE A 17 29.39 -4.07 -1.63
N ALA A 18 28.58 -3.67 -0.65
CA ALA A 18 27.14 -3.66 -0.80
C ALA A 18 26.83 -2.68 -1.95
N ASN A 19 26.28 -3.19 -3.05
CA ASN A 19 25.65 -2.34 -4.05
C ASN A 19 24.69 -1.40 -3.31
N PRO A 20 24.66 -0.08 -3.61
CA PRO A 20 23.63 0.76 -3.05
C PRO A 20 22.30 0.19 -3.56
N VAL A 21 21.58 -0.52 -2.69
CA VAL A 21 20.16 -0.74 -2.88
C VAL A 21 19.61 0.67 -3.05
N ASN A 22 19.09 0.95 -4.25
CA ASN A 22 18.28 2.12 -4.47
C ASN A 22 17.10 1.98 -3.51
N LEU A 23 17.23 2.53 -2.31
CA LEU A 23 16.11 2.82 -1.43
C LEU A 23 15.37 3.96 -2.14
N GLU A 24 14.73 3.67 -3.28
CA GLU A 24 13.54 4.41 -3.63
C GLU A 24 12.67 4.27 -2.40
N THR A 25 12.47 5.38 -1.71
CA THR A 25 11.47 5.47 -0.66
C THR A 25 10.21 4.89 -1.29
N ARG A 26 9.86 3.66 -0.91
CA ARG A 26 8.68 2.91 -1.37
C ARG A 26 7.45 3.60 -0.79
N ASP A 27 7.23 4.80 -1.32
CA ASP A 27 6.33 5.84 -0.84
C ASP A 27 5.06 5.79 -1.69
N ASP A 28 4.58 4.56 -1.93
CA ASP A 28 3.25 4.34 -2.47
C ASP A 28 2.30 4.47 -1.30
N TRP A 29 1.25 5.27 -1.48
CA TRP A 29 0.30 5.50 -0.43
C TRP A 29 -1.03 5.93 -1.00
N VAL A 30 -2.07 5.69 -0.22
CA VAL A 30 -3.41 6.14 -0.57
C VAL A 30 -4.19 6.46 0.68
N LYS A 31 -4.99 7.50 0.57
CA LYS A 31 -6.01 7.88 1.54
C LYS A 31 -7.35 7.95 0.83
N VAL A 32 -8.27 7.09 1.24
CA VAL A 32 -9.60 6.98 0.65
C VAL A 32 -10.66 7.06 1.73
N VAL A 33 -11.82 7.60 1.38
CA VAL A 33 -12.96 7.75 2.29
C VAL A 33 -14.19 7.13 1.66
N SER A 34 -14.87 6.28 2.41
CA SER A 34 -16.19 5.76 2.06
C SER A 34 -17.27 6.45 2.88
N PHE A 35 -18.39 6.77 2.26
CA PHE A 35 -19.50 7.54 2.85
C PHE A 35 -20.79 6.73 2.85
N SER A 36 -21.66 7.02 3.81
CA SER A 36 -22.95 6.32 3.92
C SER A 36 -24.04 6.88 2.98
N ASP A 37 -23.80 8.05 2.37
CA ASP A 37 -24.66 8.68 1.36
C ASP A 37 -24.08 8.53 -0.05
N ASP A 38 -24.82 8.99 -1.06
CA ASP A 38 -24.43 8.91 -2.46
C ASP A 38 -23.56 10.09 -2.93
N LEU A 39 -23.44 11.14 -2.11
CA LEU A 39 -22.87 12.45 -2.48
C LEU A 39 -21.58 12.79 -1.72
N CYS A 40 -21.01 11.85 -0.98
CA CYS A 40 -19.79 12.03 -0.19
C CYS A 40 -19.87 13.16 0.86
N ASN A 41 -21.03 13.34 1.52
CA ASN A 41 -21.22 14.40 2.53
C ASN A 41 -21.37 13.87 3.95
N ALA A 42 -21.81 12.63 4.13
CA ALA A 42 -22.21 12.09 5.43
C ALA A 42 -21.47 10.80 5.82
N ASP A 43 -21.29 10.61 7.14
CA ASP A 43 -20.77 9.40 7.80
C ASP A 43 -19.60 8.73 7.09
N GLN A 44 -18.39 9.08 7.53
CA GLN A 44 -17.16 8.75 6.82
C GLN A 44 -16.43 7.56 7.45
N SER A 45 -15.82 6.73 6.61
CA SER A 45 -14.81 5.75 7.03
C SER A 45 -13.57 5.98 6.20
N THR A 46 -12.49 6.41 6.84
CA THR A 46 -11.22 6.72 6.19
C THR A 46 -10.29 5.52 6.28
N PHE A 47 -9.62 5.22 5.18
CA PHE A 47 -8.65 4.16 5.06
C PHE A 47 -7.36 4.72 4.50
N GLU A 48 -6.26 4.38 5.15
CA GLU A 48 -4.92 4.79 4.75
C GLU A 48 -4.03 3.55 4.65
N VAL A 49 -3.33 3.43 3.54
CA VAL A 49 -2.39 2.34 3.26
C VAL A 49 -1.12 2.95 2.71
N THR A 50 0.01 2.51 3.24
CA THR A 50 1.34 2.97 2.84
C THR A 50 2.25 1.77 2.59
N GLY A 51 3.18 1.95 1.66
CA GLY A 51 4.20 0.97 1.29
C GLY A 51 3.92 0.27 -0.03
N SER A 52 4.93 0.17 -0.87
CA SER A 52 4.86 -0.56 -2.13
C SER A 52 4.67 -2.08 -1.91
N GLY A 53 3.77 -2.67 -2.68
CA GLY A 53 3.28 -4.05 -2.54
C GLY A 53 2.29 -4.25 -1.38
N ALA A 54 1.81 -3.18 -0.73
CA ALA A 54 0.84 -3.28 0.34
C ALA A 54 -0.56 -3.63 -0.21
N TYR A 55 -1.08 -4.76 0.25
CA TYR A 55 -2.44 -5.19 -0.05
C TYR A 55 -3.33 -5.12 1.19
N ARG A 56 -4.52 -4.51 1.05
CA ARG A 56 -5.54 -4.48 2.09
C ARG A 56 -6.92 -4.71 1.47
N CYS A 57 -7.66 -5.65 2.05
CA CYS A 57 -9.09 -5.79 1.81
C CYS A 57 -9.84 -5.37 3.07
N ILE A 58 -10.64 -4.32 2.98
CA ILE A 58 -11.29 -3.68 4.13
C ILE A 58 -12.80 -3.87 4.00
N PRO A 59 -13.45 -4.67 4.87
CA PRO A 59 -14.90 -4.76 4.89
C PRO A 59 -15.51 -3.47 5.41
N VAL A 60 -16.60 -3.02 4.79
CA VAL A 60 -17.37 -1.85 5.19
C VAL A 60 -18.85 -2.17 5.21
N THR A 61 -19.64 -1.40 5.95
CA THR A 61 -21.09 -1.60 6.05
C THR A 61 -21.82 -0.31 5.76
N ASN A 62 -22.90 -0.41 4.98
CA ASN A 62 -23.76 0.71 4.59
C ASN A 62 -23.02 1.87 3.90
N LYS A 63 -22.05 1.57 3.02
CA LYS A 63 -21.33 2.59 2.25
C LYS A 63 -21.83 2.67 0.80
N ARG A 64 -22.17 3.88 0.38
CA ARG A 64 -22.86 4.18 -0.87
C ARG A 64 -22.07 5.07 -1.83
N SER A 65 -21.05 5.75 -1.32
CA SER A 65 -20.11 6.46 -2.17
C SER A 65 -18.69 6.38 -1.61
N ILE A 66 -17.73 6.68 -2.48
CA ILE A 66 -16.31 6.62 -2.18
C ILE A 66 -15.59 7.78 -2.86
N LYS A 67 -14.56 8.31 -2.19
CA LYS A 67 -13.72 9.40 -2.68
C LYS A 67 -12.27 9.14 -2.32
N VAL A 68 -11.37 9.27 -3.29
CA VAL A 68 -9.93 9.30 -3.03
C VAL A 68 -9.57 10.72 -2.60
N LEU A 69 -8.91 10.86 -1.46
CA LEU A 69 -8.38 12.16 -1.03
C LEU A 69 -7.02 12.40 -1.66
N GLN A 70 -6.16 11.38 -1.59
CA GLN A 70 -4.79 11.43 -2.06
C GLN A 70 -4.33 10.01 -2.42
N LYS A 71 -3.49 9.89 -3.44
CA LYS A 71 -2.99 8.61 -3.94
C LYS A 71 -1.67 8.78 -4.70
N ARG A 72 -0.80 7.80 -4.53
CA ARG A 72 0.39 7.59 -5.35
C ARG A 72 0.56 6.10 -5.61
N ASP A 73 0.58 5.72 -6.89
CA ASP A 73 0.90 4.37 -7.39
C ASP A 73 0.09 3.20 -6.78
N CYS A 74 -1.05 3.47 -6.14
CA CYS A 74 -1.97 2.45 -5.63
C CYS A 74 -3.23 2.30 -6.52
N THR A 75 -3.84 1.12 -6.53
CA THR A 75 -5.15 0.84 -7.14
C THR A 75 -6.20 0.66 -6.05
N ILE A 76 -7.37 1.29 -6.23
CA ILE A 76 -8.53 1.13 -5.34
C ILE A 76 -9.65 0.45 -6.12
N LYS A 77 -10.22 -0.61 -5.56
CA LYS A 77 -11.42 -1.24 -6.08
C LYS A 77 -12.45 -1.38 -4.99
N THR A 78 -13.71 -1.14 -5.32
CA THR A 78 -14.83 -1.47 -4.44
C THR A 78 -15.47 -2.78 -4.88
N PHE A 79 -16.06 -3.49 -3.92
CA PHE A 79 -16.72 -4.77 -4.15
C PHE A 79 -18.10 -4.79 -3.51
N SER A 80 -19.06 -5.40 -4.20
CA SER A 80 -20.44 -5.55 -3.69
C SER A 80 -20.55 -6.56 -2.54
N GLY A 81 -19.61 -7.50 -2.44
CA GLY A 81 -19.52 -8.46 -1.34
C GLY A 81 -18.45 -8.08 -0.31
N SER A 82 -18.56 -8.67 0.87
CA SER A 82 -17.49 -8.66 1.87
C SER A 82 -16.28 -9.49 1.40
N ASN A 83 -15.09 -9.20 1.94
CA ASN A 83 -13.84 -9.90 1.62
C ASN A 83 -13.39 -9.76 0.15
N CYS A 84 -13.69 -8.62 -0.50
CA CYS A 84 -13.24 -8.30 -1.86
C CYS A 84 -13.72 -9.32 -2.90
N ARG A 85 -15.01 -9.70 -2.81
CA ARG A 85 -15.68 -10.65 -3.71
C ARG A 85 -16.92 -10.02 -4.35
N GLY A 86 -17.38 -10.63 -5.44
CA GLY A 86 -18.57 -10.19 -6.17
C GLY A 86 -18.24 -9.19 -7.28
N SER A 87 -19.23 -8.36 -7.62
CA SER A 87 -19.09 -7.30 -8.62
C SER A 87 -18.11 -6.25 -8.11
N ARG A 88 -17.27 -5.73 -9.01
CA ARG A 88 -16.24 -4.77 -8.66
C ARG A 88 -16.31 -3.51 -9.51
N PHE A 89 -15.90 -2.40 -8.91
CA PHE A 89 -15.67 -1.13 -9.60
C PHE A 89 -14.27 -0.64 -9.26
N THR A 90 -13.46 -0.36 -10.28
CA THR A 90 -12.12 0.21 -10.11
C THR A 90 -12.22 1.71 -10.20
N LEU A 91 -11.69 2.42 -9.20
CA LEU A 91 -11.65 3.88 -9.26
C LEU A 91 -10.63 4.33 -10.31
N PRO A 92 -10.97 5.28 -11.19
CA PRO A 92 -10.06 5.78 -12.20
C PRO A 92 -8.83 6.47 -11.58
N ASP A 93 -7.69 6.34 -12.25
CA ASP A 93 -6.45 6.96 -11.79
C ASP A 93 -6.50 8.48 -11.93
N GLY A 94 -6.04 9.19 -10.90
CA GLY A 94 -6.04 10.66 -10.88
C GLY A 94 -7.41 11.29 -10.62
N ASP A 95 -8.47 10.48 -10.46
CA ASP A 95 -9.79 10.97 -10.10
C ASP A 95 -9.93 11.11 -8.58
N LEU A 96 -10.23 12.33 -8.14
CA LEU A 96 -10.46 12.69 -6.75
C LEU A 96 -11.93 13.05 -6.50
N ASP A 97 -12.81 12.83 -7.49
CA ASP A 97 -14.23 13.11 -7.39
C ASP A 97 -14.98 12.07 -6.55
N CYS A 98 -16.23 12.40 -6.23
CA CYS A 98 -17.11 11.49 -5.52
C CYS A 98 -17.72 10.48 -6.49
N HIS A 99 -17.60 9.20 -6.17
CA HIS A 99 -18.23 8.13 -6.93
C HIS A 99 -19.37 7.50 -6.11
N SER A 100 -20.61 7.63 -6.59
CA SER A 100 -21.76 6.91 -6.05
C SER A 100 -21.68 5.44 -6.47
N VAL A 101 -21.22 4.60 -5.56
CA VAL A 101 -21.06 3.16 -5.73
C VAL A 101 -21.38 2.48 -4.40
N LEU A 102 -22.45 1.69 -4.37
CA LEU A 102 -22.77 0.83 -3.24
C LEU A 102 -21.72 -0.29 -3.12
N HIS A 103 -21.12 -0.41 -1.94
CA HIS A 103 -20.06 -1.40 -1.71
C HIS A 103 -20.06 -1.94 -0.27
N ALA A 104 -19.54 -3.16 -0.13
CA ALA A 104 -19.38 -3.87 1.14
C ALA A 104 -17.91 -4.18 1.48
N SER A 105 -16.98 -3.95 0.55
CA SER A 105 -15.55 -3.90 0.86
C SER A 105 -14.78 -3.02 -0.12
N VAL A 106 -13.60 -2.58 0.31
CA VAL A 106 -12.64 -1.80 -0.48
C VAL A 106 -11.32 -2.57 -0.50
N GLU A 107 -10.86 -2.91 -1.69
CA GLU A 107 -9.51 -3.40 -1.95
C GLU A 107 -8.59 -2.22 -2.26
N ILE A 108 -7.44 -2.21 -1.60
CA ILE A 108 -6.36 -1.29 -1.85
C ILE A 108 -5.11 -2.12 -2.15
N SER A 109 -4.51 -1.89 -3.30
CA SER A 109 -3.24 -2.48 -3.69
C SER A 109 -2.28 -1.36 -4.08
N CYS A 110 -1.34 -1.10 -3.20
CA CYS A 110 -0.06 -0.50 -3.54
C CYS A 110 0.93 -1.67 -3.79
#